data_AF-A0A1V5YJQ2-F1
#
_entry.id   AF-A0A1V5YJQ2-F1
#
_cell.length_a   1.000
_cell.length_b   1.000
_cell.length_c   1.000
_cell.angle_alpha   90.00
_cell.angle_beta   90.00
_cell.angle_gamma   90.00
#
_symmetry.space_group_name_H-M   'P 1'
#
loop_
_entity.id
_entity.type
_entity.pdbx_description
1 polymer ?
#
loop_
_entity_poly.entity_id
_entity_poly.type
_entity_poly.pdbx_seq_one_letter_code
_entity_poly.pdbx_strand_id
1 'polypeptide(L)' 'MRTYVVHCLQILGEAAFKLPPEIRAQYDAVPWSRILGMRHILVHDYFRIDPDIVWAVVEKDLPDLKPKLESMLREMV' A
#
# COMPACT_ATOMS: atom_id res chain seq x y z
N MET A 1 -1.86 -19.53 4.54
CA MET A 1 -2.66 -18.61 3.70
C MET A 1 -2.59 -17.16 4.18
N ARG A 2 -2.83 -16.86 5.48
CA ARG A 2 -2.77 -15.48 6.03
C ARG A 2 -1.43 -14.76 5.88
N THR A 3 -0.30 -15.46 6.03
CA THR A 3 1.05 -14.87 5.89
C THR A 3 1.33 -14.34 4.48
N TYR A 4 0.76 -14.96 3.45
CA TYR A 4 0.97 -14.56 2.06
C TYR A 4 0.37 -13.17 1.78
N VAL A 5 -0.82 -12.89 2.30
CA VAL A 5 -1.49 -11.60 2.14
C VAL A 5 -0.68 -10.47 2.77
N VAL A 6 -0.18 -10.68 4.00
CA VAL A 6 0.69 -9.72 4.69
C VAL A 6 1.95 -9.47 3.87
N HIS A 7 2.55 -10.51 3.30
CA HIS A 7 3.72 -10.37 2.45
C HIS A 7 3.44 -9.55 1.18
N CYS A 8 2.29 -9.76 0.52
CA CYS A 8 1.88 -8.94 -0.61
C CYS A 8 1.72 -7.47 -0.24
N LEU A 9 1.13 -7.18 0.92
CA LEU A 9 0.99 -5.80 1.42
C LEU A 9 2.34 -5.16 1.77
N GLN A 10 3.29 -5.95 2.29
CA GLN A 10 4.67 -5.49 2.50
C GLN A 10 5.34 -5.12 1.17
N ILE A 11 5.19 -5.95 0.12
CA ILE A 11 5.73 -5.68 -1.22
C ILE A 11 5.13 -4.38 -1.79
N LEU A 12 3.80 -4.21 -1.68
CA LEU A 12 3.11 -2.99 -2.11
C LEU A 12 3.69 -1.76 -1.39
N GLY A 13 3.84 -1.85 -0.07
CA GLY A 13 4.42 -0.78 0.75
C GLY A 13 5.87 -0.45 0.38
N GLU A 14 6.69 -1.47 0.13
CA GLU A 14 8.08 -1.32 -0.30
C GLU A 14 8.18 -0.67 -1.67
N ALA A 15 7.33 -1.05 -2.62
CA ALA A 15 7.27 -0.44 -3.94
C ALA A 15 6.90 1.04 -3.85
N ALA A 16 5.89 1.38 -3.04
CA ALA A 16 5.50 2.77 -2.79
C ALA A 16 6.63 3.59 -2.13
N PHE A 17 7.41 2.98 -1.23
CA PHE A 17 8.55 3.63 -0.58
C PHE A 17 9.68 3.96 -1.56
N LYS A 18 9.92 3.09 -2.54
CA LYS A 18 10.96 3.27 -3.56
C LYS A 18 10.60 4.31 -4.63
N LEU A 19 9.34 4.74 -4.72
CA LEU A 19 8.95 5.80 -5.65
C LEU A 19 9.62 7.13 -5.26
N PRO A 20 10.17 7.89 -6.23
CA PRO A 20 10.69 9.22 -5.97
C PRO A 20 9.63 10.11 -5.29
N PRO A 21 10.01 10.98 -4.35
CA PRO A 21 9.08 11.90 -3.69
C PRO A 21 8.28 12.75 -4.68
N GLU A 22 8.88 13.12 -5.81
CA GLU A 22 8.29 13.97 -6.85
C GLU A 22 7.09 13.27 -7.51
N ILE A 23 7.21 11.98 -7.79
CA ILE A 23 6.11 11.17 -8.33
C ILE A 23 4.97 11.06 -7.31
N ARG A 24 5.30 10.82 -6.03
CA ARG A 24 4.29 10.75 -4.98
C ARG A 24 3.57 12.09 -4.77
N ALA A 25 4.28 13.20 -4.93
CA ALA A 25 3.71 14.54 -4.84
C ALA A 25 2.81 14.86 -6.04
N GLN A 26 3.13 14.35 -7.24
CA GLN A 26 2.33 14.54 -8.44
C GLN A 26 0.99 13.81 -8.40
N TYR A 27 0.92 12.64 -7.75
CA TYR A 27 -0.27 11.80 -7.69
C TYR A 27 -0.85 11.72 -6.27
N ASP A 28 -1.34 12.84 -5.74
CA ASP A 28 -1.86 12.98 -4.36
C ASP A 28 -3.16 12.21 -4.08
N ALA A 29 -3.91 11.86 -5.12
CA ALA A 29 -5.11 11.02 -5.03
C ALA A 29 -4.81 9.63 -4.45
N VAL A 30 -3.58 9.14 -4.62
CA VAL A 30 -3.09 7.90 -4.02
C VAL A 30 -2.67 8.18 -2.57
N PRO A 31 -3.17 7.42 -1.57
CA PRO A 31 -2.90 7.69 -0.17
C PRO A 31 -1.50 7.21 0.27
N TRP A 32 -0.43 7.76 -0.32
CA TRP A 32 0.95 7.32 -0.11
C TRP A 32 1.34 7.20 1.36
N SER A 33 1.02 8.22 2.17
CA SER A 33 1.33 8.22 3.60
C SER A 33 0.71 7.04 4.36
N ARG A 34 -0.51 6.62 3.98
CA ARG A 34 -1.15 5.44 4.60
C ARG A 34 -0.46 4.14 4.17
N ILE A 35 -0.09 4.03 2.89
CA ILE A 35 0.61 2.85 2.36
C ILE A 35 2.00 2.70 3.01
N LEU A 36 2.73 3.80 3.17
CA LEU A 36 4.03 3.82 3.84
C LEU A 36 3.91 3.54 5.34
N GLY A 37 2.89 4.09 6.00
CA GLY A 37 2.59 3.80 7.40
C GLY A 37 2.26 2.32 7.63
N MET A 38 1.44 1.73 6.75
CA MET A 38 1.13 0.30 6.77
C MET A 38 2.42 -0.53 6.64
N ARG A 39 3.30 -0.21 5.67
CA ARG A 39 4.60 -0.89 5.52
C ARG A 39 5.40 -0.88 6.83
N HIS A 40 5.47 0.28 7.48
CA HIS A 40 6.22 0.44 8.73
C HIS A 40 5.69 -0.50 9.83
N ILE A 41 4.37 -0.55 10.01
CA ILE A 41 3.71 -1.44 10.97
C ILE A 41 3.95 -2.91 10.62
N LEU A 42 3.77 -3.29 9.35
CA LEU A 42 3.90 -4.69 8.91
C LEU A 42 5.34 -5.22 9.00
N VAL A 43 6.35 -4.36 9.00
CA VAL A 43 7.78 -4.75 9.05
C VAL A 43 8.34 -4.66 10.47
N HIS A 44 7.96 -3.64 11.25
CA HIS A 44 8.55 -3.39 12.58
C HIS A 44 7.69 -3.89 13.74
N ASP A 45 6.36 -3.85 13.60
CA ASP A 45 5.40 -4.24 14.65
C ASP A 45 4.66 -5.54 14.29
N TYR A 46 5.34 -6.45 13.57
CA TYR A 46 4.71 -7.64 13.00
C TYR A 46 4.08 -8.58 14.05
N PHE A 47 4.54 -8.52 15.30
CA PHE A 47 4.01 -9.27 16.44
C PHE A 47 2.68 -8.71 16.98
N ARG A 48 2.26 -7.52 16.54
CA ARG A 48 0.99 -6.84 16.89
C ARG A 48 0.03 -6.72 15.72
N ILE A 49 0.30 -7.39 14.60
CA ILE A 49 -0.59 -7.34 13.43
C ILE A 49 -1.93 -8.00 13.80
N ASP A 50 -2.98 -7.19 13.77
CA ASP A 50 -4.36 -7.66 13.85
C ASP A 50 -4.81 -8.14 12.46
N PRO A 51 -5.14 -9.44 12.30
CA PRO A 51 -5.62 -9.99 11.04
C PRO A 51 -6.89 -9.33 10.50
N ASP A 52 -7.76 -8.82 11.38
CA ASP A 52 -9.02 -8.19 10.96
C ASP A 52 -8.74 -6.81 10.34
N ILE A 53 -7.72 -6.11 10.84
CA ILE A 53 -7.24 -4.86 10.22
C ILE A 53 -6.63 -5.16 8.85
N VAL A 54 -5.80 -6.21 8.74
CA VAL A 54 -5.22 -6.61 7.45
C VAL A 54 -6.31 -6.96 6.44
N TRP A 55 -7.34 -7.68 6.87
CA TRP A 55 -8.45 -8.03 6.00
C TRP A 55 -9.29 -6.82 5.60
N ALA A 56 -9.49 -5.86 6.50
CA ALA A 56 -10.14 -4.60 6.18
C ALA A 56 -9.38 -3.82 5.10
N VAL A 57 -8.04 -3.80 5.13
CA VAL A 57 -7.24 -3.18 4.05
C VAL A 57 -7.49 -3.87 2.71
N VAL A 58 -7.55 -5.21 2.70
CA VAL A 58 -7.78 -5.99 1.47
C VAL A 58 -9.18 -5.74 0.90
N GLU A 59 -10.21 -5.73 1.74
CA GLU A 59 -11.59 -5.60 1.29
C GLU A 59 -12.03 -4.17 1.01
N LYS A 60 -11.44 -3.18 1.70
CA LYS A 60 -11.92 -1.78 1.65
C LYS A 60 -10.94 -0.85 0.95
N ASP A 61 -9.64 -0.95 1.28
CA ASP A 61 -8.65 0.02 0.77
C ASP A 61 -8.08 -0.38 -0.60
N LEU A 62 -7.82 -1.67 -0.84
CA LEU A 62 -7.24 -2.13 -2.11
C LEU A 62 -8.15 -1.91 -3.34
N PRO A 63 -9.48 -2.12 -3.28
CA PRO A 63 -10.37 -1.84 -4.40
C PRO A 63 -10.33 -0.37 -4.84
N ASP A 64 -10.19 0.55 -3.88
CA ASP A 64 -10.09 1.99 -4.15
C ASP A 64 -8.69 2.41 -4.61
N LEU A 65 -7.65 1.68 -4.18
CA LEU A 65 -6.26 1.96 -4.55
C LEU A 65 -5.95 1.58 -5.99
N LYS A 66 -6.42 0.40 -6.44
CA LYS A 66 -6.12 -0.14 -7.78
C LYS A 66 -6.44 0.84 -8.92
N PRO A 67 -7.64 1.42 -9.05
CA PRO A 67 -7.96 2.31 -10.17
C PRO A 67 -7.10 3.59 -10.18
N LYS A 68 -6.67 4.07 -9.01
CA LYS A 68 -5.79 5.25 -8.90
C LYS A 68 -4.39 4.95 -9.44
N LEU A 69 -3.84 3.78 -9.10
CA LEU A 69 -2.56 3.32 -9.64
C LEU A 69 -2.64 3.05 -11.15
N GLU A 70 -3.75 2.51 -11.64
CA GLU A 70 -3.98 2.32 -13.08
C GLU A 70 -4.10 3.65 -13.83
N SER A 71 -4.73 4.68 -13.24
CA SER A 71 -4.74 6.03 -13.81
C SER A 71 -3.33 6.60 -13.91
N MET A 72 -2.59 6.57 -12.80
CA MET A 72 -1.19 7.01 -12.74
C MET A 72 -0.34 6.33 -13.83
N LEU A 73 -0.48 5.01 -13.99
CA LEU A 73 0.28 4.27 -15.00
C LEU A 73 -0.09 4.69 -16.42
N ARG A 74 -1.37 4.95 -16.71
CA ARG A 74 -1.84 5.43 -18.02
C ARG A 74 -1.35 6.84 -18.35
N GLU A 75 -1.11 7.68 -17.35
CA GLU A 75 -0.60 9.04 -17.55
C GLU A 75 0.93 9.08 -17.75
N MET A 76 1.63 8.02 -17.33
CA MET A 76 3.09 7.88 -17.44
C MET A 76 3.57 7.18 -18.72
N VAL A 77 2.68 6.50 -19.44
CA VAL A 77 2.96 5.75 -20.70
C VAL A 77 2.33 6.47 -21.88
#